data_AF-A0A3D2QC29-F1
#
_entry.id   AF-A0A3D2QC29-F1
#
_cell.length_a   1.000
_cell.length_b   1.000
_cell.length_c   1.000
_cell.angle_alpha   90.00
_cell.angle_beta   90.00
_cell.angle_gamma   90.00
#
_symmetry.space_group_name_H-M   'P 1'
#
loop_
_entity.id
_entity.type
_entity.pdbx_description
1 polymer ?
#
loop_
_entity_poly.entity_id
_entity_poly.type
_entity_poly.pdbx_seq_one_letter_code
_entity_poly.pdbx_strand_id
1 'polypeptide(L)'
;GGTGMIGDPSGKDSMRKMLTPEFIQHNIDCFKKQMSKFIDFSDGKALMVNNGDWLLGLNYVQLLREVGVHFSVNRMLTAECYKKRWEKGLTFFEFNYMIM
;
A
#
# COMPACT_ATOMS: atom_id res chain seq x y z
N GLY A 1 -0.31 -7.11 0.68
CA GLY A 1 0.96 -7.40 1.35
C GLY A 1 1.76 -6.15 1.52
N GLY A 2 2.54 -5.77 0.49
CA GLY A 2 3.49 -4.66 0.54
C GLY A 2 2.88 -3.33 0.98
N THR A 3 1.77 -2.88 0.38
CA THR A 3 1.10 -1.63 0.78
C THR A 3 0.58 -1.66 2.22
N GLY A 4 0.29 -2.84 2.77
CA GLY A 4 -0.12 -3.03 4.16
C GLY A 4 1.01 -2.80 5.17
N MET A 5 2.27 -2.79 4.72
CA MET A 5 3.42 -2.44 5.57
C MET A 5 3.54 -0.93 5.79
N ILE A 6 3.06 -0.12 4.84
CA ILE A 6 3.09 1.35 4.92
C ILE A 6 1.79 1.90 5.48
N GLY A 7 0.67 1.51 4.87
CA GLY A 7 -0.67 1.96 5.26
C GLY A 7 -1.11 3.24 4.55
N ASP A 8 -2.30 3.18 3.93
CA ASP A 8 -2.89 4.30 3.19
C ASP A 8 -3.26 5.48 4.11
N PRO A 9 -2.73 6.70 3.86
CA PRO A 9 -3.12 7.89 4.63
C PRO A 9 -4.55 8.37 4.33
N SER A 10 -5.20 7.86 3.29
CA SER A 10 -6.53 8.29 2.88
C SER A 10 -7.59 8.05 3.97
N GLY A 11 -8.35 9.10 4.27
CA GLY A 11 -9.45 9.08 5.24
C GLY A 11 -9.02 8.98 6.72
N LYS A 12 -7.75 9.29 7.05
CA LYS A 12 -7.24 9.23 8.43
C LYS A 12 -6.58 10.54 8.86
N ASP A 13 -6.76 10.88 10.13
CA ASP A 13 -6.16 12.06 10.75
C ASP A 13 -4.77 11.81 11.34
N SER A 14 -4.45 10.54 11.62
CA SER A 14 -3.18 10.10 12.21
C SER A 14 -2.52 9.00 11.39
N MET A 15 -1.20 8.86 11.58
CA MET A 15 -0.40 7.80 10.98
C MET A 15 -0.92 6.41 11.40
N ARG A 16 -0.91 5.47 10.45
CA ARG A 16 -1.30 4.09 10.74
C ARG A 16 -0.28 3.40 11.64
N LYS A 17 -0.76 2.44 12.44
CA LYS A 17 0.14 1.53 13.15
C LYS A 17 0.90 0.69 12.13
N MET A 18 2.22 0.68 12.24
CA MET A 18 3.05 -0.26 11.48
C MET A 18 2.77 -1.67 11.99
N LEU A 19 2.33 -2.54 11.08
CA LEU A 19 2.02 -3.94 11.38
C LEU A 19 3.27 -4.79 11.09
N THR A 20 3.43 -5.87 11.84
CA THR A 20 4.50 -6.83 11.55
C THR A 20 4.14 -7.66 10.32
N PRO A 21 5.13 -8.20 9.58
CA PRO A 21 4.88 -9.08 8.43
C PRO A 21 3.98 -10.26 8.78
N GLU A 22 4.14 -10.85 9.97
CA GLU A 22 3.35 -11.99 10.44
C GLU A 22 1.88 -11.60 10.63
N PHE A 23 1.64 -10.42 11.19
CA PHE A 23 0.28 -9.90 11.37
C PHE A 23 -0.38 -9.56 10.03
N ILE A 24 0.39 -9.02 9.08
CA ILE A 24 -0.08 -8.76 7.72
C ILE A 24 -0.45 -10.07 7.02
N GLN A 25 0.39 -11.10 7.14
CA GLN A 25 0.10 -12.42 6.56
C GLN A 25 -1.15 -13.05 7.18
N HIS A 26 -1.29 -12.97 8.51
CA HIS A 26 -2.49 -13.42 9.20
C HIS A 26 -3.76 -12.73 8.66
N ASN A 27 -3.70 -11.41 8.45
CA ASN A 27 -4.82 -10.67 7.88
C ASN A 27 -5.13 -11.09 6.44
N ILE A 28 -4.11 -11.33 5.61
CA ILE A 28 -4.28 -11.83 4.23
C ILE A 28 -5.01 -13.17 4.23
N ASP A 29 -4.62 -14.11 5.11
CA ASP A 29 -5.25 -15.44 5.20
C ASP A 29 -6.72 -15.33 5.64
N CYS A 30 -7.00 -14.45 6.59
CA CYS A 30 -8.36 -14.14 7.03
C CYS A 30 -9.20 -13.53 5.90
N PHE A 31 -8.66 -12.58 5.14
CA PHE A 31 -9.34 -12.01 3.98
C PHE A 31 -9.63 -13.06 2.91
N LYS A 32 -8.67 -13.94 2.60
CA LYS A 32 -8.89 -15.03 1.64
C LYS A 32 -10.09 -15.89 2.04
N LYS A 33 -10.14 -16.33 3.31
CA LYS A 33 -11.25 -17.13 3.84
C LYS A 33 -12.60 -16.42 3.75
N GLN A 34 -12.64 -15.11 3.99
CA GLN A 34 -13.86 -14.31 3.87
C GLN A 34 -14.30 -14.18 2.40
N MET A 35 -13.38 -13.85 1.50
CA MET A 35 -13.66 -13.66 0.08
C MET A 35 -14.06 -14.96 -0.62
N SER A 36 -13.53 -16.12 -0.19
CA SER A 36 -13.90 -17.44 -0.73
C SER A 36 -15.39 -17.80 -0.55
N LYS A 37 -16.14 -17.06 0.29
CA LYS A 37 -17.60 -17.20 0.40
C LYS A 37 -18.35 -16.58 -0.78
N PHE A 38 -17.71 -15.66 -1.50
CA PHE A 38 -18.32 -14.85 -2.55
C PHE A 38 -17.65 -15.07 -3.91
N ILE A 39 -16.39 -15.47 -3.92
CA ILE A 39 -15.56 -15.60 -5.11
C ILE A 39 -14.95 -17.00 -5.16
N ASP A 40 -15.02 -17.60 -6.35
CA ASP A 40 -14.38 -18.88 -6.62
C ASP A 40 -12.96 -18.69 -7.16
N PHE A 41 -11.99 -19.21 -6.41
CA PHE A 41 -10.56 -19.13 -6.70
C PHE A 41 -9.98 -20.47 -7.22
N SER A 42 -10.84 -21.39 -7.67
CA SER A 42 -10.41 -22.61 -8.37
C SER A 42 -9.77 -22.30 -9.72
N ASP A 43 -9.12 -23.32 -10.29
CA ASP A 43 -8.28 -23.15 -11.47
C ASP A 43 -9.06 -22.59 -12.67
N GLY A 44 -8.47 -21.60 -13.35
CA GLY A 44 -9.10 -20.87 -14.45
C GLY A 44 -10.18 -19.85 -14.04
N LYS A 45 -10.38 -19.56 -12.75
CA LYS A 45 -11.35 -18.55 -12.26
C LYS A 45 -10.64 -17.32 -11.68
N ALA A 46 -11.10 -16.81 -10.54
CA ALA A 46 -10.56 -15.60 -9.96
C ALA A 46 -9.16 -15.85 -9.38
N LEU A 47 -8.31 -14.83 -9.47
CA LEU A 47 -6.98 -14.85 -8.86
C LEU A 47 -6.94 -13.93 -7.64
N MET A 48 -6.40 -14.45 -6.55
CA MET A 48 -6.03 -13.63 -5.39
C MET A 48 -4.54 -13.34 -5.46
N VAL A 49 -4.19 -12.13 -5.90
CA VAL A 49 -2.80 -11.67 -6.03
C VAL A 49 -2.38 -10.86 -4.82
N ASN A 50 -1.11 -10.95 -4.44
CA ASN A 50 -0.53 -10.19 -3.34
C ASN A 50 0.52 -9.22 -3.86
N ASN A 51 0.28 -7.92 -3.74
CA ASN A 51 1.27 -6.92 -4.16
C ASN A 51 2.60 -6.97 -3.40
N GLY A 52 2.69 -7.72 -2.30
CA GLY A 52 3.98 -8.03 -1.67
C GLY A 52 4.93 -8.80 -2.60
N ASP A 53 4.38 -9.59 -3.54
CA ASP A 53 5.14 -10.48 -4.42
C ASP A 53 6.09 -9.69 -5.33
N TRP A 54 5.71 -8.48 -5.73
CA TRP A 54 6.58 -7.60 -6.52
C TRP A 54 7.15 -6.43 -5.70
N LEU A 55 6.38 -5.84 -4.78
CA LEU A 55 6.84 -4.65 -4.05
C LEU A 55 8.01 -4.92 -3.10
N LEU A 56 8.05 -6.08 -2.45
CA LEU A 56 9.09 -6.37 -1.45
C LEU A 56 10.45 -6.71 -2.08
N GLY A 57 10.47 -7.03 -3.37
CA GLY A 57 11.70 -7.27 -4.13
C GLY A 57 12.30 -6.01 -4.75
N LEU A 58 11.60 -4.87 -4.71
CA LEU A 58 12.08 -3.64 -5.35
C LEU A 58 13.25 -3.03 -4.57
N ASN A 59 14.30 -2.65 -5.29
CA ASN A 59 15.36 -1.83 -4.75
C ASN A 59 14.93 -0.36 -4.67
N TYR A 60 15.28 0.33 -3.59
CA TYR A 60 14.93 1.75 -3.40
C TYR A 60 15.37 2.64 -4.57
N VAL A 61 16.61 2.48 -5.07
CA VAL A 61 17.11 3.29 -6.19
C VAL A 61 16.37 2.94 -7.49
N GLN A 62 16.04 1.67 -7.68
CA GLN A 62 15.27 1.23 -8.85
C GLN A 62 13.86 1.83 -8.84
N LEU A 63 13.16 1.77 -7.70
CA LEU A 63 11.85 2.39 -7.51
C LEU A 63 11.88 3.88 -7.85
N LEU A 64 12.87 4.61 -7.34
CA LEU A 64 13.00 6.05 -7.61
C LEU A 64 13.25 6.34 -9.10
N ARG A 65 14.08 5.54 -9.78
CA ARG A 65 14.46 5.77 -11.17
C ARG A 65 13.37 5.34 -12.15
N GLU A 66 12.69 4.24 -11.90
CA GLU A 66 11.69 3.67 -12.80
C GLU A 66 10.29 4.24 -12.54
N VAL A 67 9.93 4.49 -11.28
CA VAL A 67 8.59 4.97 -10.91
C VAL A 67 8.66 6.44 -10.48
N GLY A 68 9.55 6.78 -9.55
CA GLY A 68 9.61 8.12 -8.93
C GLY A 68 9.73 9.27 -9.93
N VAL A 69 10.44 9.09 -11.05
CA VAL A 69 10.60 10.10 -12.11
C VAL A 69 9.29 10.53 -12.78
N HIS A 70 8.25 9.70 -12.69
CA HIS A 70 6.94 10.00 -13.27
C HIS A 70 6.03 10.80 -12.33
N PHE A 71 6.46 11.06 -11.09
CA PHE A 71 5.67 11.74 -10.07
C PHE A 71 6.27 13.10 -9.72
N SER A 72 5.44 14.15 -9.77
CA SER A 72 5.78 15.48 -9.27
C SER A 72 5.32 15.63 -7.83
N VAL A 73 6.22 16.00 -6.93
CA VAL A 73 5.90 16.25 -5.51
C VAL A 73 4.77 17.28 -5.37
N ASN A 74 4.80 18.37 -6.15
CA ASN A 74 3.74 19.39 -6.14
C ASN A 74 2.38 18.78 -6.48
N ARG A 75 2.31 17.88 -7.48
CA ARG A 75 1.08 17.20 -7.86
C ARG A 75 0.63 16.22 -6.77
N MET A 76 1.54 15.46 -6.17
CA MET A 76 1.21 14.53 -5.09
C MET A 76 0.57 15.26 -3.89
N LEU A 77 1.07 16.45 -3.53
CA LEU A 77 0.55 17.26 -2.43
C LEU A 77 -0.85 17.85 -2.71
N THR A 78 -1.30 17.90 -3.96
CA THR A 78 -2.68 18.33 -4.28
C THR A 78 -3.74 17.29 -3.94
N ALA A 79 -3.36 16.03 -3.76
CA ALA A 79 -4.30 14.98 -3.36
C ALA A 79 -4.84 15.26 -1.95
N GLU A 80 -6.17 15.21 -1.78
CA GLU A 80 -6.82 15.62 -0.53
C GLU A 80 -6.31 14.88 0.71
N CYS A 81 -5.99 13.59 0.58
CA CYS A 81 -5.44 12.79 1.68
C CYS A 81 -4.07 13.32 2.15
N TYR A 82 -3.21 13.72 1.23
CA TYR A 82 -1.89 14.27 1.53
C TYR A 82 -1.97 15.70 2.02
N LYS A 83 -2.87 16.53 1.47
CA LYS A 83 -3.10 17.90 1.94
C LYS A 83 -3.50 17.92 3.42
N LYS A 84 -4.42 17.05 3.84
CA LYS A 84 -4.86 16.95 5.23
C LYS A 84 -3.74 16.47 6.17
N ARG A 85 -2.93 15.50 5.73
CA ARG A 85 -1.80 15.00 6.54
C ARG A 85 -0.63 16.00 6.57
N TRP A 86 -0.40 16.75 5.50
CA TRP A 86 0.67 17.74 5.38
C TRP A 86 0.64 18.75 6.54
N GLU A 87 -0.54 19.29 6.83
CA GLU A 87 -0.77 20.22 7.95
C GLU A 87 -0.56 19.57 9.33
N LYS A 88 -0.67 18.24 9.44
CA LYS A 88 -0.61 17.45 10.68
C LYS A 88 0.68 16.64 10.83
N GLY A 89 1.67 16.83 9.96
CA GLY A 89 2.90 16.05 9.94
C GLY A 89 2.80 14.78 9.09
N LEU A 90 2.70 14.96 7.78
CA LEU A 90 2.84 13.89 6.79
C LEU A 90 4.28 13.39 6.81
N THR A 91 4.46 12.09 7.08
CA THR A 91 5.79 11.49 7.09
C THR A 91 6.23 11.11 5.67
N PHE A 92 7.55 11.06 5.43
CA PHE A 92 8.08 10.51 4.17
C PHE A 92 7.60 9.07 3.94
N PHE A 93 7.45 8.30 5.01
CA PHE A 93 6.90 6.94 4.97
C PHE A 93 5.50 6.89 4.35
N GLU A 94 4.57 7.72 4.84
CA GLU A 94 3.22 7.82 4.27
C GLU A 94 3.22 8.41 2.86
N PHE A 95 4.12 9.36 2.57
CA PHE A 95 4.26 9.97 1.24
C PHE A 95 4.57 8.96 0.13
N ASN A 96 5.38 7.94 0.45
CA ASN A 96 5.75 6.91 -0.52
C ASN A 96 4.57 5.98 -0.86
N TYR A 97 3.47 5.96 -0.09
CA TYR A 97 2.34 5.08 -0.38
C TYR A 97 1.74 5.30 -1.78
N MET A 98 1.73 6.54 -2.28
CA MET A 98 1.14 6.88 -3.59
C MET A 98 1.91 6.30 -4.78
N ILE A 99 3.20 6.00 -4.61
CA ILE A 99 4.07 5.51 -5.70
C ILE A 99 4.30 3.99 -5.65
N MET A 100 3.57 3.28 -4.77
CA MET A 100 3.58 1.82 -4.63
C MET A 100 2.48 1.15 -5.45
#